data_AF-A0A2D9SDE3-F1
#
_entry.id   AF-A0A2D9SDE3-F1
#
_cell.length_a   1.000
_cell.length_b   1.000
_cell.length_c   1.000
_cell.angle_alpha   90.00
_cell.angle_beta   90.00
_cell.angle_gamma   90.00
#
_symmetry.space_group_name_H-M   'P 1'
#
loop_
_entity.id
_entity.type
_entity.pdbx_description
1 polymer ?
#
loop_
_entity_poly.entity_id
_entity_poly.type
_entity_poly.pdbx_seq_one_letter_code
_entity_poly.pdbx_strand_id
1 'polypeptide(L)' 'MSKIIETSFGTLVDPKRVAKGRASGIEKKGAFYVFSLRLDNNDIREYSFTDRSRAENMRKILISHLEQRIVKKSRS' A
#
# COMPACT_ATOMS: atom_id res chain seq x y z
N MET A 1 -5.11 20.13 -15.18
CA MET A 1 -4.77 20.13 -13.74
C MET A 1 -5.44 18.91 -13.09
N SER A 2 -4.68 17.90 -12.68
CA SER A 2 -5.22 16.77 -11.91
C SER A 2 -5.41 17.23 -10.46
N LYS A 3 -6.65 17.21 -9.97
CA LYS A 3 -6.95 17.46 -8.55
C LYS A 3 -6.30 16.35 -7.75
N ILE A 4 -5.30 16.70 -6.94
CA ILE A 4 -4.72 15.81 -5.95
C ILE A 4 -5.85 15.47 -4.98
N ILE A 5 -6.15 14.18 -4.80
CA ILE A 5 -7.20 13.73 -3.90
C ILE A 5 -6.52 13.21 -2.64
N GLU A 6 -6.89 13.77 -1.50
CA GLU A 6 -6.49 13.26 -0.20
C GLU A 6 -7.27 11.97 0.07
N THR A 7 -6.55 10.87 0.19
CA THR A 7 -7.16 9.58 0.54
C THR A 7 -7.31 9.47 2.06
N SER A 8 -8.25 8.65 2.53
CA SER A 8 -8.59 8.42 3.95
C SER A 8 -7.42 7.96 4.85
N PHE A 9 -6.22 7.78 4.29
CA PHE A 9 -4.97 7.46 4.97
C PHE A 9 -3.95 8.62 4.94
N GLY A 10 -4.38 9.86 4.65
CA GLY A 10 -3.55 11.07 4.69
C GLY A 10 -2.48 11.14 3.59
N THR A 11 -2.56 10.29 2.56
CA THR A 11 -1.63 10.31 1.44
C THR A 11 -2.29 11.01 0.24
N LEU A 12 -1.61 12.04 -0.27
CA LEU A 12 -1.99 12.78 -1.46
C LEU A 12 -1.70 11.93 -2.71
N VAL A 13 -2.74 11.49 -3.42
CA VAL A 13 -2.59 10.61 -4.58
C VAL A 13 -3.13 11.29 -5.84
N ASP A 14 -2.37 11.22 -6.94
CA ASP A 14 -2.83 11.68 -8.27
C ASP A 14 -3.65 10.56 -8.95
N PRO A 15 -4.96 10.75 -9.18
CA PRO A 15 -5.85 9.73 -9.74
C PRO A 15 -5.42 9.22 -11.11
N LYS A 16 -4.80 10.08 -11.95
CA LYS A 16 -4.31 9.68 -13.27
C LYS A 16 -3.14 8.71 -13.17
N ARG A 17 -2.41 8.71 -12.06
CA ARG A 17 -1.25 7.83 -11.83
C ARG A 17 -1.70 6.50 -11.26
N VAL A 18 -2.70 6.49 -10.38
CA VAL A 18 -3.35 5.26 -9.89
C VAL A 18 -3.92 4.45 -11.04
N ALA A 19 -4.58 5.11 -11.99
CA ALA A 19 -5.10 4.48 -13.21
C ALA A 19 -3.99 3.82 -14.08
N LYS A 20 -2.73 4.22 -13.91
CA LYS A 20 -1.55 3.66 -14.58
C LYS A 20 -0.76 2.67 -13.68
N GLY A 21 -1.32 2.26 -12.54
CA GLY A 21 -0.68 1.35 -11.59
C GLY A 21 0.43 1.98 -10.73
N ARG A 22 0.52 3.32 -10.65
CA ARG A 22 1.54 4.03 -9.85
C ARG A 22 0.89 4.96 -8.83
N ALA A 23 1.15 4.72 -7.54
CA ALA A 23 0.61 5.56 -6.47
C ALA A 23 1.34 6.90 -6.27
N SER A 24 2.61 7.00 -6.68
CA SER A 24 3.40 8.24 -6.57
C SER A 24 4.30 8.45 -7.79
N GLY A 25 4.78 9.69 -7.96
CA GLY A 25 5.76 10.05 -8.99
C GLY A 25 7.21 9.71 -8.64
N ILE A 26 7.43 8.91 -7.58
CA ILE A 26 8.77 8.54 -7.13
C ILE A 26 9.32 7.50 -8.09
N GLU A 27 10.40 7.84 -8.77
CA GLU A 27 11.20 6.90 -9.55
C GLU A 27 12.01 6.04 -8.56
N LYS A 28 11.77 4.73 -8.53
CA LYS A 28 12.51 3.81 -7.65
C LYS A 28 13.97 3.75 -8.13
N LYS A 29 14.88 4.49 -7.48
CA LYS A 29 16.33 4.42 -7.74
C LYS A 29 17.04 3.82 -6.52
N GLY A 30 17.84 2.78 -6.74
CA GLY A 30 18.60 2.08 -5.69
C GLY A 30 17.86 0.89 -5.06
N ALA A 31 18.35 0.43 -3.92
CA ALA A 31 17.78 -0.71 -3.20
C ALA A 31 16.51 -0.32 -2.42
N PHE A 32 15.49 -1.18 -2.48
CA PHE A 32 14.24 -1.01 -1.75
C PHE A 32 13.93 -2.27 -0.94
N TYR A 33 13.33 -2.07 0.22
CA TYR A 33 12.67 -3.13 0.97
C TYR A 33 11.27 -3.31 0.39
N VAL A 34 11.03 -4.46 -0.23
CA VAL A 34 9.78 -4.76 -0.93
C VAL A 34 9.07 -5.94 -0.25
N PHE A 35 7.76 -5.84 -0.09
CA PHE A 35 6.93 -7.00 0.24
C PHE A 35 5.57 -6.89 -0.44
N SER A 36 4.97 -8.06 -0.69
CA SER A 36 3.65 -8.17 -1.30
C SER A 36 2.64 -8.75 -0.31
N LEU A 37 1.44 -8.20 -0.30
CA LEU A 37 0.28 -8.77 0.40
C LEU A 37 -0.73 -9.25 -0.63
N ARG A 38 -1.08 -10.54 -0.58
CA ARG A 38 -2.18 -11.11 -1.36
C ARG A 38 -3.46 -11.00 -0.54
N LEU A 39 -4.38 -10.17 -1.01
CA LEU A 39 -5.68 -9.95 -0.38
C LEU A 39 -6.77 -10.86 -0.98
N ASP A 40 -6.61 -11.23 -2.24
CA ASP A 40 -7.46 -12.16 -3.00
C ASP A 40 -6.62 -12.83 -4.11
N ASN A 41 -7.16 -13.81 -4.81
CA ASN A 41 -6.51 -14.49 -5.93
C ASN A 41 -6.04 -13.52 -7.02
N ASN A 42 -6.79 -12.43 -7.23
CA ASN A 42 -6.49 -11.40 -8.23
C ASN A 42 -6.09 -10.03 -7.62
N ASP A 43 -5.97 -9.90 -6.29
CA ASP A 43 -5.54 -8.66 -5.61
C ASP A 43 -4.23 -8.91 -4.87
N ILE A 44 -3.11 -8.59 -5.53
CA ILE A 44 -1.76 -8.60 -4.95
C ILE A 44 -1.27 -7.16 -4.89
N ARG A 45 -0.98 -6.68 -3.67
CA ARG A 45 -0.47 -5.32 -3.44
C ARG A 45 0.99 -5.37 -3.05
N GLU A 46 1.83 -4.73 -3.86
CA GLU A 46 3.24 -4.53 -3.56
C GLU A 46 3.45 -3.22 -2.80
N TYR A 47 4.24 -3.28 -1.73
CA TYR A 47 4.70 -2.12 -0.98
C TYR A 47 6.22 -2.08 -1.02
N SER A 48 6.76 -0.89 -1.21
CA SER A 48 8.20 -0.67 -1.32
C SER A 48 8.62 0.51 -0.47
N PHE A 49 9.71 0.36 0.27
CA PHE A 49 10.23 1.37 1.18
C PHE A 49 11.73 1.55 0.96
N THR A 50 12.20 2.79 1.06
CA THR A 50 13.64 3.12 1.02
C THR A 50 14.31 2.92 2.37
N ASP A 51 13.53 2.95 3.46
CA ASP A 51 14.01 2.77 4.83
C ASP A 51 13.54 1.43 5.42
N ARG A 52 14.47 0.73 6.07
CA ARG A 52 14.22 -0.60 6.63
C ARG A 52 13.25 -0.56 7.80
N SER A 53 13.48 0.36 8.75
CA SER A 53 12.67 0.46 9.97
C SER A 53 11.21 0.76 9.62
N ARG A 54 11.00 1.68 8.66
CA ARG A 54 9.69 1.98 8.10
C ARG A 54 9.07 0.78 7.40
N ALA A 55 9.83 0.00 6.64
CA ALA A 55 9.34 -1.22 5.99
C ALA A 55 8.83 -2.23 7.02
N GLU A 56 9.61 -2.49 8.07
CA GLU A 56 9.28 -3.42 9.14
C GLU A 56 8.05 -2.98 9.94
N ASN A 57 7.98 -1.69 10.31
CA ASN A 57 6.84 -1.11 11.00
C ASN A 57 5.57 -1.18 10.15
N MET A 58 5.66 -0.81 8.87
CA MET A 58 4.49 -0.87 7.98
C MET A 58 4.01 -2.29 7.72
N ARG A 59 4.94 -3.24 7.61
CA ARG A 59 4.59 -4.65 7.48
C ARG A 59 3.74 -5.12 8.67
N LYS A 60 4.13 -4.78 9.91
CA LYS A 60 3.36 -5.14 11.12
C LYS A 60 1.95 -4.56 11.11
N ILE A 61 1.83 -3.27 10.80
CA ILE A 61 0.53 -2.57 10.78
C ILE A 61 -0.40 -3.17 9.72
N LEU A 62 0.10 -3.41 8.51
CA LEU A 62 -0.71 -3.93 7.40
C LEU A 62 -1.18 -5.37 7.67
N ILE A 63 -0.32 -6.21 8.26
CA ILE A 63 -0.71 -7.56 8.68
C ILE A 63 -1.80 -7.50 9.74
N SER A 64 -1.67 -6.63 10.75
CA SER A 64 -2.68 -6.48 11.81
C SER A 64 -4.04 -6.06 11.25
N HIS A 65 -4.09 -5.14 10.28
CA HIS A 65 -5.35 -4.76 9.62
C HIS A 65 -5.94 -5.93 8.82
N LEU A 66 -5.10 -6.73 8.17
CA LEU A 66 -5.53 -7.90 7.43
C LEU A 66 -6.16 -8.96 8.36
N GLU A 67 -5.50 -9.25 9.48
CA GLU A 67 -6.01 -10.16 10.51
C GLU A 67 -7.38 -9.71 11.03
N GLN A 68 -7.51 -8.43 11.39
CA GLN A 68 -8.79 -7.87 11.84
C GLN A 68 -9.89 -8.00 10.79
N ARG A 69 -9.57 -7.74 9.51
CA ARG A 69 -10.51 -7.88 8.40
C ARG A 69 -10.96 -9.33 8.22
N ILE A 70 -10.05 -10.30 8.34
CA ILE A 70 -10.36 -11.73 8.24
C ILE A 70 -11.28 -12.14 9.38
N VAL A 71 -10.94 -11.78 10.62
CA VAL A 71 -11.76 -12.10 11.82
C VAL A 71 -13.15 -11.47 11.72
N LYS A 72 -13.26 -10.23 11.22
CA LYS A 72 -14.55 -9.59 11.02
C LYS A 72 -15.39 -10.30 9.95
N LYS A 73 -14.74 -10.75 8.86
CA LYS A 73 -15.42 -11.49 7.78
C LYS A 73 -15.86 -12.89 8.21
N SER A 74 -15.11 -13.56 9.09
CA SER A 74 -15.46 -14.91 9.58
C SER A 74 -16.59 -14.90 10.61
N ARG A 75 -16.89 -13.74 11.21
CA ARG A 75 -17.98 -13.56 12.20
C ARG A 75 -19.28 -13.05 11.57
N SER A 76 -19.30 -12.80 10.27
CA SER A 76 -20.46 -12.32 9.51
C SER A 76 -20.99 -13.41 8.60
#